data_AF-A0A6A6M304-F1
#
_entry.id   AF-A0A6A6M304-F1
#
_cell.length_a   1.000
_cell.length_b   1.000
_cell.length_c   1.000
_cell.angle_alpha   90.00
_cell.angle_beta   90.00
_cell.angle_gamma   90.00
#
_symmetry.space_group_name_H-M   'P 1'
#
loop_
_entity.id
_entity.type
_entity.pdbx_description
1 polymer ?
#
loop_
_entity_poly.entity_id
_entity_poly.type
_entity_poly.pdbx_seq_one_letter_code
_entity_poly.pdbx_strand_id
1 'polypeptide(L)'
;MFERFDKDSSGRIDPNELREALCSLGFAVSPVVLDLLVSKFDKSGGKDKAIEYDNFIECSLTVKGLTEKFREKDCTYSGSATFTYEAFMLTVLPLLAV
;
A
#
# COMPACT_ATOMS: atom_id res chain seq x y z
N MET A 1 1.41 16.23 -0.20
CA MET A 1 2.12 14.92 -0.26
C MET A 1 1.88 14.26 -1.60
N PHE A 2 0.64 14.26 -2.10
CA PHE A 2 0.25 13.84 -3.45
C PHE A 2 0.97 14.54 -4.60
N GLU A 3 1.01 15.87 -4.62
CA GLU A 3 1.70 16.66 -5.67
C GLU A 3 3.22 16.42 -5.73
N ARG A 4 3.80 15.73 -4.73
CA ARG A 4 5.20 15.30 -4.81
C ARG A 4 5.39 13.99 -5.56
N PHE A 5 4.32 13.22 -5.72
CA PHE A 5 4.33 11.89 -6.32
C PHE A 5 3.65 11.88 -7.69
N ASP A 6 2.58 12.66 -7.87
CA ASP A 6 1.97 12.98 -9.18
C ASP A 6 2.93 13.90 -9.96
N LYS A 7 3.87 13.29 -10.69
CA LYS A 7 4.93 13.99 -11.42
C LYS A 7 4.43 14.58 -12.72
N ASP A 8 3.39 14.00 -13.30
CA ASP A 8 2.79 14.45 -14.55
C ASP A 8 1.62 15.43 -14.33
N SER A 9 1.24 15.70 -13.07
CA SER A 9 0.09 16.53 -12.71
C SER A 9 -1.20 16.04 -13.36
N SER A 10 -1.31 14.72 -13.59
CA SER A 10 -2.47 14.10 -14.20
C SER A 10 -3.67 14.04 -13.25
N GLY A 11 -3.45 14.26 -11.94
CA GLY A 11 -4.46 14.07 -10.91
C GLY A 11 -4.73 12.60 -10.59
N ARG A 12 -3.88 11.68 -11.08
CA ARG A 12 -3.90 10.24 -10.81
C ARG A 12 -2.49 9.76 -10.52
N ILE A 13 -2.39 8.61 -9.86
CA ILE A 13 -1.12 7.96 -9.56
C ILE A 13 -1.01 6.71 -10.42
N ASP A 14 -0.01 6.68 -11.30
CA ASP A 14 0.28 5.49 -12.07
C ASP A 14 1.07 4.45 -11.24
N PRO A 15 1.19 3.20 -11.69
CA PRO A 15 1.90 2.15 -10.94
C PRO A 15 3.37 2.51 -10.62
N ASN A 16 4.04 3.25 -11.49
CA ASN A 16 5.43 3.68 -11.27
C ASN A 16 5.52 4.74 -10.18
N GLU A 17 4.63 5.73 -10.20
CA GLU A 17 4.53 6.75 -9.16
C GLU A 17 4.14 6.16 -7.81
N LEU A 18 3.20 5.20 -7.78
CA LEU A 18 2.86 4.46 -6.56
C LEU A 18 4.08 3.74 -5.99
N ARG A 19 4.88 3.10 -6.85
CA ARG A 19 6.12 2.43 -6.43
C ARG A 19 7.12 3.41 -5.84
N GLU A 20 7.35 4.53 -6.49
CA GLU A 20 8.25 5.58 -5.98
C GLU A 20 7.74 6.16 -4.65
N ALA A 21 6.43 6.39 -4.53
CA ALA A 21 5.81 6.90 -3.32
C ALA A 21 5.98 5.92 -2.15
N LEU A 22 5.66 4.64 -2.35
CA LEU A 22 5.84 3.60 -1.33
C LEU A 22 7.31 3.44 -0.96
N CYS A 23 8.22 3.48 -1.93
CA CYS A 23 9.66 3.45 -1.68
C CYS A 23 10.12 4.67 -0.87
N SER A 24 9.63 5.87 -1.19
CA SER A 24 9.93 7.11 -0.45
C SER A 24 9.36 7.11 0.96
N LEU A 25 8.30 6.34 1.21
CA LEU A 25 7.73 6.12 2.55
C LEU A 25 8.49 5.05 3.34
N GLY A 26 9.52 4.43 2.75
CA GLY A 26 10.33 3.38 3.38
C GLY A 26 9.71 1.99 3.29
N PHE A 27 8.79 1.78 2.34
CA PHE A 27 8.16 0.49 2.06
C PHE A 27 8.75 -0.13 0.80
N ALA A 28 9.43 -1.27 0.96
CA ALA A 28 9.95 -2.05 -0.15
C ALA A 28 8.87 -3.04 -0.61
N VAL A 29 8.04 -2.61 -1.56
CA VAL A 29 6.93 -3.40 -2.07
C VAL A 29 7.35 -4.11 -3.35
N SER A 30 7.11 -5.43 -3.42
CA SER A 30 7.44 -6.19 -4.63
C SER A 30 6.50 -5.83 -5.79
N PRO A 31 6.91 -6.02 -7.05
CA PRO A 31 6.05 -5.74 -8.21
C PRO A 31 4.71 -6.47 -8.17
N VAL A 32 4.70 -7.67 -7.58
CA VAL A 32 3.49 -8.49 -7.41
C VAL A 32 2.52 -7.86 -6.42
N VAL A 33 3.03 -7.36 -5.29
CA VAL A 33 2.19 -6.67 -4.29
C VAL A 33 1.71 -5.33 -4.84
N LEU A 34 2.56 -4.63 -5.59
CA LEU A 34 2.19 -3.37 -6.25
C LEU A 34 1.02 -3.56 -7.23
N ASP A 35 1.08 -4.57 -8.10
CA ASP A 35 -0.02 -4.86 -9.05
C ASP A 35 -1.32 -5.24 -8.32
N LEU A 36 -1.20 -5.98 -7.20
CA LEU A 36 -2.35 -6.30 -6.35
C LEU A 36 -2.96 -5.06 -5.68
N LEU A 37 -2.13 -4.12 -5.22
CA LEU A 37 -2.59 -2.85 -4.66
C LEU A 37 -3.30 -2.02 -5.74
N VAL A 38 -2.70 -1.87 -6.91
CA VAL A 38 -3.32 -1.17 -8.05
C VAL A 38 -4.66 -1.81 -8.40
N SER A 39 -4.71 -3.13 -8.54
CA SER A 39 -5.96 -3.84 -8.85
C SER A 39 -7.02 -3.74 -7.75
N LYS A 40 -6.63 -3.53 -6.48
CA LYS A 40 -7.56 -3.40 -5.36
C LYS A 40 -8.11 -1.99 -5.19
N PHE A 41 -7.30 -0.98 -5.45
CA PHE A 41 -7.62 0.42 -5.20
C PHE A 41 -7.96 1.20 -6.49
N ASP A 42 -7.77 0.61 -7.68
CA ASP A 42 -8.34 1.13 -8.93
C ASP A 42 -9.87 0.94 -8.95
N LYS A 43 -10.58 1.93 -8.40
CA LYS A 43 -12.05 2.01 -8.45
C LYS A 43 -12.56 2.54 -9.81
N SER A 44 -11.67 3.00 -10.69
CA SER A 44 -12.04 3.57 -11.99
C SER A 44 -12.30 2.48 -13.03
N GLY A 45 -11.73 1.28 -12.85
CA GLY A 45 -11.93 0.13 -13.76
C GLY A 45 -11.45 0.41 -15.19
N GLY A 46 -10.62 1.44 -15.35
CA GLY A 46 -10.14 1.93 -16.63
C GLY A 46 -8.98 1.09 -17.15
N LYS A 47 -8.80 1.08 -18.48
CA LYS A 47 -7.68 0.40 -19.15
C LYS A 47 -6.29 0.89 -18.72
N ASP A 48 -6.22 2.04 -18.06
CA ASP A 48 -4.98 2.74 -17.71
C ASP A 48 -4.38 2.39 -16.33
N LYS A 49 -4.97 1.48 -15.54
CA LYS A 49 -4.43 1.04 -14.23
C LYS A 49 -3.92 2.22 -13.38
N ALA A 50 -4.76 3.23 -13.18
CA ALA A 50 -4.40 4.46 -12.48
C ALA A 50 -5.25 4.63 -11.22
N ILE A 51 -4.62 5.00 -10.10
CA ILE A 51 -5.30 5.16 -8.82
C ILE A 51 -5.61 6.64 -8.60
N GLU A 52 -6.87 6.95 -8.31
CA GLU A 52 -7.29 8.31 -7.92
C GLU A 52 -6.72 8.70 -6.55
N TYR A 53 -6.61 10.00 -6.29
CA TYR A 53 -6.00 10.51 -5.05
C TYR A 53 -6.57 9.89 -3.77
N ASP A 54 -7.90 9.88 -3.63
CA ASP A 54 -8.56 9.36 -2.43
C ASP A 54 -8.24 7.87 -2.23
N ASN A 55 -8.21 7.10 -3.31
CA ASN A 55 -7.86 5.68 -3.28
C ASN A 55 -6.36 5.45 -3.00
N PHE A 56 -5.49 6.36 -3.46
CA PHE A 56 -4.07 6.32 -3.14
C PHE A 56 -3.81 6.57 -1.65
N ILE A 57 -4.54 7.51 -1.03
CA ILE A 57 -4.45 7.75 0.41
C ILE A 57 -4.89 6.50 1.18
N GLU A 58 -6.03 5.93 0.81
CA GLU A 58 -6.57 4.71 1.40
C GLU A 58 -5.57 3.55 1.31
N CYS A 59 -5.03 3.32 0.11
CA CYS A 59 -3.98 2.33 -0.14
C CYS A 59 -2.74 2.56 0.73
N SER A 60 -2.25 3.80 0.78
CA SER A 60 -1.05 4.17 1.53
C SER A 60 -1.22 3.97 3.03
N LEU A 61 -2.39 4.31 3.58
CA LEU A 61 -2.72 4.10 4.99
C LEU A 61 -2.80 2.60 5.32
N THR A 62 -3.43 1.81 4.47
CA THR A 62 -3.52 0.35 4.63
C THR A 62 -2.16 -0.32 4.59
N VAL A 63 -1.32 -0.01 3.59
CA VAL A 63 0.04 -0.56 3.47
C VAL A 63 0.91 -0.14 4.66
N LYS A 64 0.80 1.12 5.08
CA LYS A 64 1.51 1.63 6.26
C LYS A 64 1.10 0.85 7.52
N GLY A 65 -0.20 0.72 7.79
CA GLY A 65 -0.71 0.01 8.96
C GLY A 65 -0.28 -1.46 9.00
N LEU A 66 -0.38 -2.16 7.87
CA LEU A 66 0.11 -3.55 7.74
C LEU A 66 1.62 -3.63 7.99
N THR A 67 2.40 -2.70 7.44
CA THR A 67 3.87 -2.71 7.57
C THR A 67 4.30 -2.39 8.99
N GLU A 68 3.66 -1.44 9.66
CA GLU A 68 3.94 -1.12 11.07
C GLU A 68 3.65 -2.33 11.96
N LYS A 69 2.49 -2.97 11.79
CA LYS A 69 2.12 -4.18 12.54
C LYS A 69 3.05 -5.36 12.26
N PHE A 70 3.53 -5.48 11.02
CA PHE A 70 4.55 -6.46 10.66
C PHE A 70 5.88 -6.17 11.36
N ARG A 71 6.35 -4.91 11.32
CA ARG A 71 7.61 -4.49 11.98
C ARG A 71 7.57 -4.64 13.48
N GLU A 72 6.41 -4.45 14.13
CA GLU A 72 6.23 -4.73 15.56
C GLU A 72 6.48 -6.22 15.90
N LYS A 73 6.33 -7.12 14.93
CA LYS A 73 6.55 -8.56 15.10
C LYS A 73 7.88 -9.05 14.54
N ASP A 74 8.42 -8.42 13.51
CA ASP A 74 9.75 -8.72 12.94
C ASP A 74 10.87 -8.00 13.72
N CYS A 75 11.02 -8.31 15.01
CA CYS A 75 12.00 -7.67 15.90
C CYS A 75 13.45 -7.88 15.48
N THR A 76 13.72 -8.87 14.61
CA THR A 76 15.06 -9.22 14.12
C THR A 76 15.34 -8.67 12.73
N TYR A 77 14.41 -7.94 12.11
CA TYR A 77 14.50 -7.46 10.73
C TYR A 77 14.83 -8.60 9.74
N SER A 78 14.27 -9.78 10.00
CA SER A 78 14.49 -10.98 9.20
C SER A 78 13.66 -11.00 7.91
N GLY A 79 12.70 -10.09 7.79
CA GLY A 79 11.70 -10.10 6.72
C GLY A 79 10.63 -11.16 6.92
N SER A 80 10.53 -11.76 8.11
CA SER A 80 9.53 -12.77 8.47
C SER A 80 8.98 -12.52 9.87
N ALA A 81 7.66 -12.63 10.03
CA ALA A 81 6.99 -12.46 11.32
C ALA A 81 6.01 -13.61 11.56
N THR A 82 5.97 -14.11 12.81
CA THR A 82 5.05 -15.17 13.22
C THR A 82 3.85 -14.56 13.94
N PHE A 83 2.65 -14.93 13.50
CA PHE A 83 1.39 -14.47 14.09
C PHE A 83 0.58 -15.67 14.57
N THR A 84 -0.10 -15.53 15.71
CA THR A 84 -1.23 -16.39 16.02
C THR A 84 -2.41 -15.99 15.13
N TYR A 85 -3.35 -16.91 14.91
CA TYR A 85 -4.54 -16.61 14.10
C TYR A 85 -5.30 -15.38 14.62
N GLU A 86 -5.51 -15.28 15.93
CA GLU A 86 -6.16 -14.12 16.56
C GLU A 86 -5.42 -12.81 16.29
N ALA A 87 -4.08 -12.79 16.49
CA ALA A 87 -3.27 -11.61 16.25
C ALA A 87 -3.28 -11.19 14.77
N PHE A 88 -3.29 -12.17 13.86
CA PHE A 88 -3.43 -11.91 12.43
C PHE A 88 -4.79 -11.27 12.10
N MET A 89 -5.89 -11.85 12.60
CA MET A 89 -7.24 -11.32 12.37
C MET A 89 -7.40 -9.91 12.94
N LEU A 90 -6.93 -9.65 14.16
CA LEU A 90 -6.97 -8.32 14.78
C LEU A 90 -6.12 -7.28 14.04
N THR A 91 -5.08 -7.72 13.32
CA THR A 91 -4.23 -6.85 12.50
C THR A 91 -4.89 -6.53 11.16
N VAL A 92 -5.47 -7.53 10.50
CA VAL A 92 -5.95 -7.42 9.12
C VAL A 92 -7.38 -6.87 9.05
N LEU A 93 -8.28 -7.28 9.94
CA LEU A 93 -9.71 -6.90 9.86
C LEU A 93 -9.95 -5.38 9.91
N PRO A 94 -9.32 -4.59 10.78
CA PRO A 94 -9.53 -3.14 10.82
C PRO A 94 -9.08 -2.43 9.53
N LEU A 95 -8.17 -3.05 8.77
CA LEU A 95 -7.59 -2.50 7.55
C LEU A 95 -8.37 -2.91 6.29
N LEU A 96 -9.29 -3.88 6.41
CA LEU A 96 -10.18 -4.31 5.33
C LEU A 96 -11.55 -3.63 5.35
N ALA A 97 -11.93 -3.00 6.46
CA ALA A 97 -13.27 -2.44 6.67
C ALA A 97 -13.40 -0.96 6.30
N VAL A 98 -12.59 -0.48 5.35
CA VAL A 98 -12.69 0.87 4.77
C VAL A 98 -13.67 0.88 3.61
#